data_AF-A0A3S4GVG0-F1
#
_entry.id   AF-A0A3S4GVG0-F1
#
_cell.length_a   1.000
_cell.length_b   1.000
_cell.length_c   1.000
_cell.angle_alpha   90.00
_cell.angle_beta   90.00
_cell.angle_gamma   90.00
#
_symmetry.space_group_name_H-M   'P 1'
#
loop_
_entity.id
_entity.type
_entity.pdbx_description
1 polymer ?
#
loop_
_entity_poly.entity_id
_entity_poly.type
_entity_poly.pdbx_seq_one_letter_code
_entity_poly.pdbx_strand_id
1 'polypeptide(L)'
;MPKCGYTQMIKSILNHENIKVDLQREFIVEERTHYDHVFYSGPLDAFFGYQYGRLGYRTLDFKKFTYQGDYQGCAVMNYCSVDVPYTRITEHKYFFSLGTTRRLCLL
;
A
#
# COMPACT_ATOMS: atom_id res chain seq x y z
N MET A 1 -2.26 15.59 0.57
CA MET A 1 -2.74 14.30 1.12
C MET A 1 -4.22 14.41 1.45
N PRO A 2 -5.05 13.37 1.23
CA PRO A 2 -6.45 13.40 1.64
C PRO A 2 -6.55 13.73 3.14
N LYS A 3 -7.41 14.70 3.50
CA LYS A 3 -7.49 15.22 4.88
C LYS A 3 -7.67 14.11 5.92
N CYS A 4 -8.44 13.07 5.58
CA CYS A 4 -8.73 11.93 6.45
C CYS A 4 -8.01 10.63 6.03
N GLY A 5 -6.98 10.73 5.18
CA GLY A 5 -6.24 9.58 4.63
C GLY A 5 -6.95 8.84 3.49
N TYR A 6 -6.19 8.02 2.76
CA TYR A 6 -6.68 7.30 1.57
C TYR A 6 -7.76 6.27 1.90
N THR A 7 -7.68 5.61 3.06
CA THR A 7 -8.70 4.63 3.47
C THR A 7 -10.09 5.26 3.57
N GLN A 8 -10.22 6.48 4.12
CA GLN A 8 -11.51 7.15 4.21
C GLN A 8 -12.03 7.60 2.83
N MET A 9 -11.13 8.03 1.95
CA MET A 9 -11.49 8.35 0.56
C MET A 9 -12.04 7.11 -0.16
N ILE A 10 -11.35 5.97 -0.10
CA ILE A 10 -11.79 4.71 -0.73
C ILE A 10 -13.09 4.22 -0.08
N LYS A 11 -13.20 4.33 1.26
CA LYS A 11 -14.45 4.01 1.97
C LYS A 11 -15.62 4.84 1.44
N SER A 12 -15.42 6.12 1.16
CA SER A 12 -16.45 6.99 0.57
C SER A 12 -16.82 6.57 -0.85
N ILE A 13 -15.85 6.16 -1.67
CA ILE A 13 -16.10 5.67 -3.05
C ILE A 13 -16.94 4.38 -3.00
N LEU A 14 -16.64 3.48 -2.07
CA LEU A 14 -17.33 2.19 -1.92
C LEU A 14 -18.68 2.28 -1.17
N ASN A 15 -19.06 3.46 -0.65
CA ASN A 15 -20.28 3.65 0.13
C ASN A 15 -21.50 3.84 -0.77
N HIS A 16 -21.94 2.76 -1.41
CA HIS A 16 -23.10 2.74 -2.31
C HIS A 16 -23.92 1.46 -2.06
N GLU A 17 -25.24 1.54 -2.08
CA GLU A 17 -26.16 0.42 -1.77
C GLU A 17 -25.93 -0.82 -2.65
N ASN A 18 -25.55 -0.61 -3.91
CA ASN A 18 -25.23 -1.67 -4.87
C ASN A 18 -23.80 -2.25 -4.75
N ILE A 19 -23.01 -1.83 -3.76
CA ILE A 19 -21.63 -2.30 -3.58
C ILE A 19 -21.53 -3.10 -2.27
N LYS A 20 -21.20 -4.39 -2.40
CA LYS A 20 -20.83 -5.25 -1.27
C LYS A 20 -19.32 -5.51 -1.29
N VAL A 21 -18.67 -5.33 -0.14
CA VAL A 21 -17.22 -5.52 0.01
C VAL A 21 -16.96 -6.68 0.96
N ASP A 22 -16.30 -7.73 0.45
CA ASP A 22 -15.80 -8.85 1.24
C ASP A 22 -14.28 -8.75 1.35
N LEU A 23 -13.75 -8.71 2.58
CA LEU A 23 -12.30 -8.67 2.86
C LEU A 23 -11.79 -10.04 3.28
N GLN A 24 -10.47 -10.26 3.22
CA GLN A 24 -9.83 -11.53 3.59
C GLN A 24 -10.36 -12.72 2.77
N ARG A 25 -10.76 -12.48 1.51
CA ARG A 25 -11.27 -13.48 0.58
C ARG A 25 -10.37 -13.53 -0.65
N GLU A 26 -9.77 -14.68 -0.89
CA GLU A 26 -9.07 -14.94 -2.14
C GLU A 26 -10.08 -15.16 -3.26
N PHE A 27 -9.71 -14.79 -4.48
CA PHE A 27 -10.54 -15.01 -5.65
C PHE A 27 -10.39 -16.44 -6.15
N ILE A 28 -11.51 -17.13 -6.33
CA ILE A 28 -11.57 -18.50 -6.84
C ILE A 28 -12.07 -18.45 -8.29
N VAL A 29 -11.34 -19.08 -9.22
CA VAL A 29 -11.57 -18.94 -10.67
C VAL A 29 -12.97 -19.38 -11.09
N GLU A 30 -13.51 -20.39 -10.41
CA GLU A 30 -14.83 -20.98 -10.62
C GLU A 30 -15.97 -19.97 -10.34
N GLU A 31 -15.74 -19.00 -9.44
CA GLU A 31 -16.74 -17.99 -9.06
C GLU A 31 -17.10 -17.04 -10.21
N ARG A 32 -16.29 -16.98 -11.27
CA ARG A 32 -16.57 -16.14 -12.45
C ARG A 32 -17.90 -16.45 -13.09
N THR A 33 -18.34 -17.69 -13.01
CA THR A 33 -19.61 -18.15 -13.62
C THR A 33 -20.84 -17.56 -12.92
N HIS A 34 -20.70 -17.00 -11.72
CA HIS A 34 -21.80 -16.37 -10.97
C HIS A 34 -22.04 -14.90 -11.35
N TYR A 35 -21.22 -14.31 -12.23
CA TYR A 35 -21.27 -12.89 -12.58
C TYR A 35 -21.24 -12.70 -14.11
N ASP A 36 -21.89 -11.64 -14.61
CA ASP A 36 -21.88 -11.31 -16.04
C ASP A 36 -20.50 -10.86 -16.53
N HIS A 37 -19.73 -10.19 -15.66
CA HIS A 37 -18.39 -9.71 -15.97
C HIS A 37 -17.52 -9.64 -14.72
N VAL A 38 -16.21 -9.84 -14.89
CA VAL A 38 -15.24 -9.78 -13.80
C VAL A 38 -14.13 -8.80 -14.14
N PHE A 39 -14.02 -7.74 -13.34
CA PHE A 39 -12.89 -6.82 -13.36
C PHE A 39 -11.82 -7.32 -12.37
N TYR A 40 -10.67 -7.77 -12.88
CA TYR A 40 -9.60 -8.35 -12.07
C TYR A 40 -8.40 -7.41 -11.98
N SER A 41 -8.03 -6.98 -10.78
CA SER A 41 -6.90 -6.08 -10.51
C SER A 41 -5.73 -6.75 -9.76
N GLY A 42 -5.71 -8.08 -9.69
CA GLY A 42 -4.61 -8.85 -9.12
C GLY A 42 -3.47 -9.11 -10.14
N PRO A 43 -2.40 -9.82 -9.75
CA PRO A 43 -1.29 -10.13 -10.66
C PRO A 43 -1.74 -11.04 -11.80
N LEU A 44 -1.42 -10.66 -13.04
CA LEU A 44 -1.83 -11.40 -14.24
C LEU A 44 -1.18 -12.78 -14.34
N ASP A 45 0.09 -12.89 -13.98
CA ASP A 45 0.82 -14.16 -13.93
C ASP A 45 0.21 -15.11 -12.88
N ALA A 46 -0.16 -14.60 -11.71
CA ALA A 46 -0.81 -15.38 -10.67
C ALA A 46 -2.18 -15.91 -11.11
N PHE A 47 -2.95 -15.10 -11.84
CA PHE A 47 -4.24 -15.50 -12.40
C PHE A 47 -4.13 -16.73 -13.31
N PHE A 48 -3.02 -16.85 -14.04
CA PHE A 48 -2.69 -17.98 -14.91
C PHE A 48 -1.81 -19.03 -14.22
N GLY A 49 -1.74 -19.03 -12.89
CA GLY A 49 -1.01 -20.03 -12.10
C GLY A 49 0.50 -20.00 -12.28
N TYR A 50 1.07 -18.85 -12.69
CA TYR A 50 2.49 -18.68 -13.01
C TYR A 50 3.02 -19.69 -14.04
N GLN A 51 2.15 -20.19 -14.93
CA GLN A 51 2.50 -21.27 -15.87
C GLN A 51 3.65 -20.93 -16.84
N TYR A 52 3.92 -19.64 -17.05
CA TYR A 52 5.03 -19.13 -17.86
C TYR A 52 6.14 -18.47 -17.02
N GLY A 53 6.15 -18.73 -15.70
CA GLY A 53 7.02 -18.06 -14.74
C GLY A 53 6.37 -16.83 -14.10
N ARG A 54 7.16 -16.15 -13.25
CA ARG A 54 6.75 -14.93 -12.53
C ARG A 54 7.19 -13.69 -13.31
N LEU A 55 6.31 -12.69 -13.38
CA LEU A 55 6.68 -11.37 -13.88
C LEU A 55 7.69 -10.70 -12.94
N GLY A 56 8.66 -9.99 -13.52
CA GLY A 56 9.72 -9.35 -12.74
C GLY A 56 9.22 -8.13 -11.98
N TYR A 57 9.23 -8.20 -10.65
CA TYR A 57 8.94 -7.07 -9.75
C TYR A 57 10.11 -6.81 -8.81
N ARG A 58 10.26 -5.56 -8.40
CA ARG A 58 11.10 -5.19 -7.24
C ARG A 58 10.23 -5.19 -6.00
N THR A 59 10.71 -5.81 -4.93
CA THR A 59 10.09 -5.76 -3.61
C THR A 59 10.74 -4.68 -2.75
N LEU A 60 10.06 -4.28 -1.67
CA LEU A 60 10.57 -3.38 -0.66
C LEU A 60 10.32 -4.00 0.71
N ASP A 61 11.35 -3.98 1.56
CA ASP A 61 11.23 -4.31 2.97
C ASP A 61 11.15 -3.02 3.78
N PHE A 62 10.10 -2.87 4.57
CA PHE A 62 9.91 -1.69 5.40
C PHE A 62 10.32 -1.97 6.84
N LYS A 63 11.40 -1.35 7.32
CA LYS A 63 11.79 -1.46 8.73
C LYS A 63 11.18 -0.32 9.53
N LYS A 64 10.12 -0.67 10.27
CA LYS A 64 9.36 0.24 11.13
C LYS A 64 10.09 0.53 12.44
N PHE A 65 10.21 1.81 12.77
CA PHE A 65 10.63 2.27 14.08
C PHE A 65 9.89 3.54 14.52
N THR A 66 10.03 3.85 15.81
CA THR A 66 9.40 5.01 16.45
C THR A 66 10.46 5.91 17.03
N TYR A 67 10.32 7.22 16.84
CA TYR A 67 11.22 8.23 17.41
C TYR A 67 10.45 9.30 18.17
N GLN A 68 11.06 9.84 19.23
CA GLN A 68 10.49 10.92 20.03
C GLN A 68 11.02 12.26 19.52
N GLY A 69 10.13 13.14 19.07
CA GLY A 69 10.51 14.43 18.50
C GLY A 69 10.60 14.37 16.97
N ASP A 70 11.66 14.94 16.43
CA ASP A 70 11.89 15.06 15.00
C ASP A 70 13.08 14.23 14.54
N TYR A 71 12.83 13.23 13.70
CA TYR A 71 13.87 12.29 13.30
C TYR A 71 14.72 12.85 12.17
N GLN A 72 14.09 13.39 11.12
CA GLN A 72 14.80 13.87 9.93
C GLN A 72 14.32 15.23 9.39
N GLY A 73 13.27 15.84 9.96
CA GLY A 73 12.83 17.18 9.57
C GLY A 73 12.12 17.29 8.22
N CYS A 74 11.86 16.17 7.53
CA CYS A 74 11.18 16.13 6.25
C CYS A 74 10.44 14.80 6.03
N ALA A 75 9.51 14.76 5.09
CA ALA A 75 8.72 13.55 4.84
C ALA A 75 9.53 12.38 4.27
N VAL A 76 10.50 12.68 3.40
CA VAL A 76 11.32 11.68 2.71
C VAL A 76 12.75 12.19 2.61
N MET A 77 13.70 11.40 3.10
CA MET A 77 15.12 11.64 2.95
C MET A 77 15.72 10.51 2.11
N ASN A 78 16.27 10.82 0.94
CA ASN A 78 16.90 9.84 0.07
C ASN A 78 18.38 9.65 0.43
N TYR A 79 18.87 8.42 0.36
CA TYR A 79 20.28 8.10 0.56
C TYR A 79 20.82 7.48 -0.73
N CYS A 80 21.55 8.29 -1.51
CA CYS A 80 21.97 7.92 -2.86
C CYS A 80 23.28 7.12 -2.90
N SER A 81 24.03 7.04 -1.79
CA SER A 81 25.26 6.24 -1.73
C SER A 81 24.91 4.75 -1.63
N VAL A 82 25.64 3.93 -2.39
CA VAL A 82 25.57 2.47 -2.32
C VAL A 82 26.05 1.91 -0.99
N ASP A 83 26.81 2.69 -0.20
CA ASP A 83 27.27 2.31 1.14
C ASP A 83 26.13 2.33 2.17
N VAL A 84 24.99 2.94 1.82
CA VAL A 84 23.80 2.99 2.69
C VAL A 84 22.85 1.85 2.30
N PRO A 85 22.52 0.92 3.21
CA PRO A 85 21.79 -0.31 2.87
C PRO A 85 20.27 -0.11 2.64
N TYR A 86 19.77 1.11 2.75
CA TYR A 86 18.38 1.49 2.53
C TYR A 86 18.31 2.66 1.56
N THR A 87 17.24 2.72 0.75
CA THR A 87 17.11 3.72 -0.32
C THR A 87 16.70 5.09 0.19
N ARG A 88 15.89 5.14 1.25
CA ARG A 88 15.35 6.36 1.85
C ARG A 88 14.77 6.08 3.23
N ILE A 89 14.60 7.12 4.02
CA ILE A 89 13.77 7.08 5.23
C ILE A 89 12.56 7.97 5.02
N THR A 90 11.39 7.46 5.40
CA THR A 90 10.13 8.21 5.34
C THR A 90 9.59 8.48 6.73
N GLU A 91 9.41 9.76 7.07
CA GLU A 91 8.85 10.18 8.36
C GLU A 91 7.38 10.59 8.17
N HIS A 92 6.47 9.70 8.58
CA HIS A 92 5.08 9.75 8.11
C HIS A 92 4.31 10.99 8.60
N LYS A 93 4.71 11.59 9.74
CA LYS A 93 4.03 12.75 10.32
C LYS A 93 4.08 13.97 9.39
N TYR A 94 5.12 14.12 8.57
CA TYR A 94 5.26 15.24 7.64
C TYR A 94 4.30 15.16 6.44
N PHE A 95 3.64 14.02 6.20
CA PHE A 95 2.58 13.94 5.19
C PHE A 95 1.26 14.58 5.65
N PHE A 96 1.08 14.81 6.96
CA PHE A 96 -0.13 15.38 7.53
C PHE A 96 0.22 16.54 8.48
N SER A 97 -0.12 17.77 8.12
CA SER A 97 0.19 18.97 8.91
C SER A 97 -0.54 19.05 10.26
N LEU A 98 -1.52 18.19 10.52
CA LEU A 98 -2.33 18.20 11.74
C LEU A 98 -1.74 17.27 12.80
N GLY A 99 -0.85 17.79 13.65
CA GLY A 99 -0.64 17.42 15.07
C GLY A 99 -0.72 15.95 15.49
N THR A 100 -0.50 14.99 14.60
CA THR A 100 -0.73 13.58 14.91
C THR A 100 0.58 12.99 15.41
N THR A 101 0.56 12.52 16.65
CA THR A 101 1.61 11.76 17.35
C THR A 101 1.88 10.38 16.71
N ARG A 102 1.74 10.23 15.38
CA ARG A 102 2.10 9.02 14.65
C ARG A 102 3.55 9.13 14.22
N ARG A 103 4.38 8.77 15.20
CA ARG A 103 5.83 8.69 15.23
C ARG A 103 6.34 7.49 14.43
N LEU A 104 5.87 7.28 13.21
CA LEU A 104 6.27 6.14 12.40
C LEU A 104 7.30 6.57 11.36
N CYS A 105 8.51 6.04 11.49
CA CYS A 105 9.51 6.08 10.44
C CYS A 105 9.63 4.69 9.79
N LEU A 106 9.77 4.67 8.46
CA LEU A 106 10.11 3.47 7.70
C LEU A 106 11.44 3.70 7.00
N LEU A 107 12.42 2.83 7.29
CA LEU A 107 13.60 2.59 6.45
C LEU A 107 13.20 1.68 5.28
#